data_AF-A0A2V9Y8L5-F1
#
_entry.id   AF-A0A2V9Y8L5-F1
#
_cell.length_a   1.000
_cell.length_b   1.000
_cell.length_c   1.000
_cell.angle_alpha   90.00
_cell.angle_beta   90.00
_cell.angle_gamma   90.00
#
_symmetry.space_group_name_H-M   'P 1'
#
loop_
_entity.id
_entity.type
_entity.pdbx_description
1 polymer ?
#
loop_
_entity_poly.entity_id
_entity_poly.type
_entity_poly.pdbx_seq_one_letter_code
_entity_poly.pdbx_strand_id
1 'polypeptide(L)' 'KALISKYGGIENLRVLSGHPMLVRAAMDAVSQWRYRPYYLNGEPVAVETQVTVNFVLSGG' A
#
# COMPACT_ATOMS: atom_id res chain seq x y z
N LYS A 1 6.14 0.87 3.35
CA LYS A 1 5.40 1.81 4.21
C LYS A 1 4.49 2.65 3.33
N ALA A 2 3.25 2.90 3.74
CA ALA A 2 2.27 3.69 3.01
C ALA A 2 1.42 4.48 3.99
N LEU A 3 0.97 5.67 3.58
CA LEU A 3 -0.07 6.41 4.28
C LEU A 3 -1.41 6.14 3.58
N ILE A 4 -2.38 5.60 4.29
CA ILE A 4 -3.77 5.53 3.85
C ILE A 4 -4.41 6.86 4.23
N SER A 5 -4.86 7.64 3.25
CA SER A 5 -5.52 8.91 3.49
C SER A 5 -6.90 8.71 4.12
N LYS A 6 -7.47 9.78 4.67
CA LYS A 6 -8.84 9.76 5.23
C LYS A 6 -9.93 9.41 4.21
N TYR A 7 -9.60 9.41 2.91
CA TYR A 7 -10.50 9.02 1.82
C TYR A 7 -10.18 7.62 1.25
N GLY A 8 -9.23 6.91 1.87
CA GLY A 8 -8.83 5.56 1.50
C GLY A 8 -7.78 5.46 0.40
N GLY A 9 -7.28 6.59 -0.12
CA GLY A 9 -6.22 6.59 -1.12
C GLY A 9 -4.86 6.25 -0.51
N ILE A 10 -3.95 5.70 -1.31
CA ILE A 10 -2.56 5.47 -0.91
C ILE A 10 -1.71 6.70 -1.24
N GLU A 11 -0.99 7.20 -0.24
CA GLU A 11 -0.10 8.34 -0.30
C GLU A 11 1.27 7.98 0.32
N ASN A 12 2.30 8.77 0.01
CA ASN A 12 3.65 8.63 0.60
C ASN A 12 4.21 7.20 0.59
N LEU A 13 3.98 6.46 -0.49
CA LEU A 13 4.44 5.08 -0.64
C LEU A 13 5.98 5.04 -0.65
N ARG A 14 6.57 4.28 0.28
CA ARG A 14 8.01 4.07 0.40
C ARG A 14 8.34 2.59 0.52
N VAL A 15 9.32 2.16 -0.26
CA VAL A 15 9.86 0.80 -0.22
C VAL A 15 10.69 0.63 1.04
N LEU A 16 10.44 -0.45 1.79
CA LEU A 16 11.24 -0.80 2.96
C LEU A 16 12.28 -1.88 2.62
N SER A 17 11.87 -2.87 1.82
CA SER A 17 12.71 -3.96 1.33
C SER A 17 12.07 -4.61 0.09
N GLY A 18 12.86 -5.35 -0.68
CA GLY A 18 12.38 -6.09 -1.86
C GLY A 18 13.43 -6.20 -2.96
N HIS A 19 13.24 -7.14 -3.90
CA HIS A 19 14.15 -7.31 -5.03
C HIS A 19 13.99 -6.15 -6.03
N PRO A 20 15.08 -5.48 -6.49
CA PRO A 20 14.99 -4.27 -7.32
C PRO A 20 14.10 -4.40 -8.56
N MET A 21 14.13 -5.57 -9.22
CA MET A 21 13.30 -5.84 -10.39
C MET A 21 11.79 -5.91 -10.11
N LEU A 22 11.39 -6.24 -8.88
CA LEU A 22 9.99 -6.42 -8.49
C LEU A 22 9.39 -5.18 -7.82
N VAL A 23 10.26 -4.33 -7.27
CA VAL A 23 9.86 -3.11 -6.53
C VAL A 23 8.94 -2.23 -7.36
N ARG A 24 9.26 -1.99 -8.63
CA ARG A 24 8.45 -1.11 -9.47
C ARG A 24 7.03 -1.66 -9.68
N ALA A 25 6.93 -2.93 -10.04
CA ALA A 25 5.63 -3.59 -10.23
C ALA A 25 4.80 -3.59 -8.93
N ALA A 26 5.44 -3.83 -7.78
CA ALA A 26 4.77 -3.75 -6.48
C ALA A 26 4.27 -2.33 -6.17
N MET A 27 5.09 -1.30 -6.43
CA MET A 27 4.70 0.09 -6.21
C MET A 27 3.53 0.52 -7.10
N ASP A 28 3.59 0.20 -8.39
CA ASP A 28 2.54 0.55 -9.35
C ASP A 28 1.22 -0.12 -8.94
N ALA A 29 1.24 -1.41 -8.59
CA ALA A 29 0.05 -2.12 -8.12
C ALA A 29 -0.54 -1.53 -6.83
N VAL A 30 0.28 -1.31 -5.80
CA VAL A 30 -0.18 -0.78 -4.49
C VAL A 30 -0.70 0.66 -4.61
N SER A 31 -0.14 1.47 -5.51
CA SER A 31 -0.57 2.86 -5.70
C SER A 31 -2.02 2.98 -6.20
N GLN A 32 -2.55 1.93 -6.83
CA GLN A 32 -3.91 1.87 -7.35
C GLN A 32 -4.93 1.40 -6.32
N TRP A 33 -4.49 0.92 -5.16
CA TRP A 33 -5.39 0.39 -4.15
C TRP A 33 -6.18 1.49 -3.46
N ARG A 34 -7.43 1.17 -3.13
CA ARG A 34 -8.31 2.05 -2.36
C ARG A 34 -8.86 1.30 -1.15
N TYR A 35 -8.53 1.81 0.03
CA TYR A 35 -8.97 1.28 1.31
C TYR A 35 -10.28 1.93 1.75
N ARG A 36 -10.96 1.28 2.71
CA ARG A 36 -12.04 1.96 3.44
C ARG A 36 -11.42 2.95 4.43
N PRO A 37 -11.97 4.17 4.57
CA PRO A 37 -11.52 5.11 5.58
C PRO A 37 -11.52 4.49 6.98
N TYR A 38 -10.45 4.75 7.74
CA TYR A 38 -10.41 4.44 9.15
C TYR A 38 -11.07 5.57 9.93
N TYR A 39 -11.93 5.21 10.87
CA TYR A 39 -12.59 6.17 11.74
C TYR A 39 -12.04 6.07 13.16
N LEU A 40 -11.70 7.21 13.75
CA LEU A 40 -11.36 7.34 15.16
C LEU A 40 -12.33 8.36 15.76
N ASN A 41 -13.08 7.96 16.79
CA ASN A 41 -14.10 8.80 17.42
C ASN A 41 -15.15 9.39 16.44
N GLY A 42 -15.48 8.64 15.38
CA GLY A 42 -16.45 9.07 14.36
C GLY A 42 -15.88 9.94 13.25
N GLU A 43 -14.59 10.32 13.32
CA GLU A 43 -13.94 11.13 12.30
C GLU A 43 -12.98 10.28 11.44
N PRO A 44 -12.95 10.48 10.11
CA PRO A 44 -12.03 9.75 9.24
C PRO A 44 -10.59 10.27 9.42
N VAL A 45 -9.68 9.35 9.71
CA VAL A 45 -8.26 9.66 9.98
C VAL A 45 -7.34 8.99 8.96
N ALA A 46 -6.19 9.63 8.72
CA ALA A 46 -5.12 9.03 7.93
C ALA A 46 -4.32 8.05 8.80
N VAL A 47 -3.92 6.91 8.23
CA VAL A 47 -3.25 5.83 8.97
C VAL A 47 -2.02 5.38 8.21
N GLU A 48 -0.91 5.20 8.93
CA GLU A 48 0.31 4.67 8.36
C GLU A 48 0.38 3.14 8.51
N THR A 49 0.75 2.44 7.45
CA THR A 49 0.79 0.98 7.41
C THR A 49 1.99 0.43 6.64
N GLN A 50 2.25 -0.86 6.80
CA GLN A 50 3.19 -1.63 5.99
C GLN A 50 2.41 -2.58 5.08
N VAL A 51 2.73 -2.52 3.78
CA VAL A 51 2.11 -3.37 2.77
C VAL A 51 3.16 -4.37 2.28
N THR A 52 2.82 -5.65 2.30
CA THR A 52 3.64 -6.74 1.79
C THR A 52 3.02 -7.26 0.50
N VAL A 53 3.81 -7.28 -0.58
CA VAL A 53 3.40 -7.82 -1.88
C VAL A 53 4.15 -9.13 -2.10
N ASN A 54 3.42 -10.22 -2.25
CA ASN A 54 4.00 -11.55 -2.49
C ASN A 54 4.00 -11.84 -3.99
N PHE A 55 5.17 -12.17 -4.53
CA PHE A 55 5.33 -12.63 -5.90
C PHE A 55 5.45 -14.15 -5.90
N VAL A 56 4.66 -14.80 -6.74
CA VAL A 56 4.74 -16.24 -6.99
C VAL A 56 5.07 -16.45 -8.46
N LEU A 57 6.07 -17.29 -8.73
CA LEU A 57 6.32 -17.77 -10.08
C LEU A 57 5.35 -18.93 -10.33
N SER A 58 4.27 -18.67 -11.05
CA SER A 58 3.43 -19.74 -11.58
C SER A 58 4.24 -20.48 -12.66
N GLY A 59 4.75 -21.66 -12.32
CA GLY A 59 5.34 -22.58 -13.28
C GLY A 59 4.28 -23.00 -14.31
N GLY A 60 4.66 -23.01 -15.58
CA GLY A 60 3.82 -23.47 -16.68
C GLY A 60 3.67 -24.99 -16.72
#